data_AF-A0A2P2BP88-F1
#
_entry.id   AF-A0A2P2BP88-F1
#
_cell.length_a   1.000
_cell.length_b   1.000
_cell.length_c   1.000
_cell.angle_alpha   90.00
_cell.angle_beta   90.00
_cell.angle_gamma   90.00
#
_symmetry.space_group_name_H-M   'P 1'
#
loop_
_entity.id
_entity.type
_entity.pdbx_description
1 polymer ?
#
loop_
_entity_poly.entity_id
_entity_poly.type
_entity_poly.pdbx_seq_one_letter_code
_entity_poly.pdbx_strand_id
1 'polypeptide(L)'
;MLKNIIKKYKENKDNKNKVVCSCFEVTKADIQNAVNEGITSINEVRKKTKAGMGCGRCNASIERVVYKAIKSKNESKDKSN
;
A
#
# COMPACT_ATOMS: atom_id res chain seq x y z
N MET A 1 -26.72 -14.13 3.40
CA MET A 1 -26.82 -12.84 2.69
C MET A 1 -25.66 -11.89 3.00
N LEU A 2 -25.33 -11.63 4.27
CA LEU A 2 -24.27 -10.67 4.67
C LEU A 2 -22.85 -11.01 4.17
N LYS A 3 -22.50 -12.31 4.05
CA LYS A 3 -21.17 -12.75 3.59
C LYS A 3 -20.79 -12.19 2.22
N ASN A 4 -21.75 -12.06 1.29
CA ASN A 4 -21.50 -11.51 -0.05
C ASN A 4 -21.31 -9.99 -0.04
N ILE A 5 -22.01 -9.28 0.84
CA ILE A 5 -21.86 -7.82 1.02
C ILE A 5 -20.47 -7.52 1.59
N ILE A 6 -20.04 -8.27 2.61
CA ILE A 6 -18.70 -8.13 3.21
C ILE A 6 -17.61 -8.44 2.17
N LYS A 7 -17.78 -9.48 1.35
CA LYS A 7 -16.85 -9.82 0.27
C LYS A 7 -16.72 -8.68 -0.76
N LYS A 8 -17.86 -8.19 -1.28
CA LYS A 8 -17.90 -7.10 -2.26
C LYS A 8 -17.32 -5.78 -1.73
N TYR A 9 -17.55 -5.47 -0.44
CA TYR A 9 -16.94 -4.30 0.22
C TYR A 9 -15.42 -4.42 0.31
N LYS A 10 -14.89 -5.61 0.64
CA LYS A 10 -13.45 -5.87 0.65
C LYS A 10 -12.84 -5.73 -0.75
N GLU A 11 -13.46 -6.33 -1.77
CA GLU A 11 -12.99 -6.24 -3.16
C GLU A 11 -12.91 -4.78 -3.66
N ASN A 12 -13.94 -3.96 -3.39
CA ASN A 12 -13.93 -2.54 -3.76
C ASN A 12 -12.89 -1.73 -2.95
N LYS A 13 -12.65 -2.12 -1.69
CA LYS A 13 -11.66 -1.45 -0.82
C LYS A 13 -10.23 -1.66 -1.29
N ASP A 14 -9.96 -2.72 -2.04
CA ASP A 14 -8.62 -3.12 -2.49
C ASP A 14 -8.26 -2.68 -3.93
N ASN A 15 -8.83 -1.59 -4.42
CA ASN A 15 -8.46 -0.99 -5.70
C ASN A 15 -6.97 -0.54 -5.73
N LYS A 16 -6.15 -1.16 -6.58
CA LYS A 16 -4.71 -0.87 -6.75
C LYS A 16 -4.45 0.52 -7.36
N ASN A 17 -5.34 1.02 -8.23
CA ASN A 17 -5.19 2.32 -8.88
C ASN A 17 -5.67 3.48 -7.98
N LYS A 18 -6.05 3.20 -6.73
CA LYS A 18 -6.46 4.23 -5.78
C LYS A 18 -5.27 5.16 -5.49
N VAL A 19 -5.45 6.44 -5.78
CA VAL A 19 -4.51 7.49 -5.37
C VAL A 19 -4.45 7.56 -3.84
N VAL A 20 -3.23 7.45 -3.32
CA VAL A 20 -2.91 7.55 -1.89
C VAL A 20 -2.35 8.93 -1.56
N CYS A 21 -1.56 9.54 -2.46
CA CYS A 21 -1.03 10.89 -2.31
C CYS A 21 -1.37 11.74 -3.54
N SER A 22 -2.25 12.73 -3.38
CA SER A 22 -2.66 13.61 -4.49
C SER A 22 -1.60 14.64 -4.90
N CYS A 23 -0.65 15.00 -4.01
CA CYS A 23 0.40 15.97 -4.34
C CYS A 23 1.39 15.47 -5.40
N PHE A 24 1.64 14.17 -5.41
CA PHE A 24 2.61 13.53 -6.30
C PHE A 24 1.98 12.38 -7.08
N GLU A 25 0.64 12.33 -7.11
CA GLU A 25 -0.17 11.35 -7.83
C GLU A 25 0.19 9.87 -7.55
N VAL A 26 0.67 9.58 -6.34
CA VAL A 26 1.11 8.23 -5.95
C VAL A 26 -0.09 7.36 -5.63
N THR A 27 -0.16 6.20 -6.27
CA THR A 27 -1.21 5.19 -6.10
C THR A 27 -0.79 4.07 -5.13
N LYS A 28 -1.75 3.22 -4.75
CA LYS A 28 -1.48 1.99 -4.01
C LYS A 28 -0.59 1.03 -4.82
N ALA A 29 -0.74 0.98 -6.14
CA ALA A 29 0.09 0.18 -7.03
C ALA A 29 1.55 0.62 -6.99
N ASP A 30 1.83 1.92 -7.01
CA ASP A 30 3.20 2.45 -6.93
C ASP A 30 3.90 2.04 -5.64
N ILE A 31 3.18 2.09 -4.51
CA ILE A 31 3.70 1.64 -3.22
C ILE A 31 3.96 0.12 -3.23
N GLN A 32 3.05 -0.67 -3.80
CA GLN A 32 3.24 -2.12 -3.92
C GLN A 32 4.44 -2.47 -4.80
N ASN A 33 4.64 -1.76 -5.91
CA ASN A 33 5.77 -1.94 -6.81
C ASN A 33 7.09 -1.61 -6.10
N ALA A 34 7.16 -0.49 -5.38
CA ALA A 34 8.33 -0.15 -4.56
C ALA A 34 8.69 -1.27 -3.56
N VAL A 35 7.69 -1.83 -2.88
CA VAL A 35 7.91 -2.94 -1.95
C VAL A 35 8.35 -4.22 -2.70
N ASN A 36 7.78 -4.50 -3.87
CA ASN A 36 8.18 -5.64 -4.71
C ASN A 36 9.63 -5.53 -5.17
N GLU A 37 10.10 -4.33 -5.52
CA GLU A 37 11.50 -4.00 -5.86
C GLU A 37 12.49 -4.27 -4.72
N GLY A 38 12.02 -4.52 -3.49
CA GLY A 38 12.90 -4.86 -2.35
C GLY A 38 12.88 -3.84 -1.23
N ILE A 39 12.16 -2.73 -1.37
CA ILE A 39 12.06 -1.71 -0.33
C ILE A 39 11.22 -2.25 0.84
N THR A 40 11.78 -2.22 2.05
CA THR A 40 11.14 -2.76 3.27
C THR A 40 10.93 -1.72 4.37
N SER A 41 11.21 -0.44 4.08
CA SER A 41 11.03 0.66 5.04
C SER A 41 10.15 1.76 4.47
N ILE A 42 9.30 2.33 5.32
CA ILE A 42 8.47 3.48 4.93
C ILE A 42 9.30 4.66 4.44
N ASN A 43 10.44 4.94 5.08
CA ASN A 43 11.26 6.09 4.71
C ASN A 43 11.80 5.94 3.29
N GLU A 44 12.17 4.72 2.90
CA GLU A 44 12.61 4.41 1.54
C GLU A 44 11.46 4.48 0.54
N VAL A 45 10.26 3.99 0.90
CA VAL A 45 9.07 4.16 0.04
C VAL A 45 8.78 5.65 -0.20
N ARG A 46 8.83 6.48 0.86
CA ARG A 46 8.64 7.93 0.75
C ARG A 46 9.72 8.55 -0.14
N LYS A 47 10.99 8.16 -0.01
CA LYS A 47 12.08 8.65 -0.88
C LYS A 47 11.88 8.27 -2.35
N LYS A 48 11.46 7.03 -2.62
CA LYS A 48 11.24 6.51 -3.98
C LYS A 48 10.02 7.13 -4.64
N THR A 49 8.90 7.25 -3.92
CA THR A 49 7.60 7.67 -4.46
C THR A 49 7.27 9.15 -4.23
N LYS A 50 8.01 9.83 -3.35
CA LYS A 50 7.74 11.19 -2.83
C LYS A 50 6.46 11.32 -2.00
N ALA A 51 5.71 10.22 -1.81
CA ALA A 51 4.45 10.24 -1.06
C ALA A 51 4.66 10.78 0.36
N GLY A 52 3.81 11.72 0.79
CA GLY A 52 3.87 12.28 2.15
C GLY A 52 4.85 13.44 2.35
N MET A 53 5.66 13.79 1.35
CA MET A 53 6.64 14.90 1.43
C MET A 53 6.07 16.29 1.09
N GLY A 54 4.82 16.36 0.65
CA GLY A 54 4.12 17.62 0.30
C GLY A 54 3.28 18.11 1.46
N CYS A 55 1.95 18.08 1.31
CA CYS A 55 1.02 18.56 2.35
C CYS A 55 0.84 17.62 3.56
N GLY A 56 1.45 16.43 3.58
CA GLY A 56 1.38 15.47 4.69
C GLY A 56 0.02 14.79 4.97
N ARG A 57 -1.09 15.22 4.35
CA ARG A 57 -2.45 14.67 4.58
C ARG A 57 -2.58 13.16 4.36
N CYS A 58 -1.70 12.59 3.57
CA CYS A 58 -1.68 11.16 3.23
C CYS A 58 -0.78 10.31 4.15
N ASN A 59 -0.06 10.88 5.11
CA ASN A 59 0.97 10.16 5.90
C ASN A 59 0.43 8.89 6.56
N ALA A 60 -0.69 8.98 7.29
CA ALA A 60 -1.33 7.83 7.93
C ALA A 60 -1.83 6.79 6.90
N SER A 61 -2.29 7.24 5.73
CA SER A 61 -2.73 6.33 4.66
C SER A 61 -1.55 5.59 4.02
N ILE A 62 -0.44 6.29 3.77
CA ILE A 62 0.80 5.71 3.25
C ILE A 62 1.34 4.66 4.22
N GLU A 63 1.43 4.97 5.52
CA GLU A 63 1.90 4.04 6.56
C GLU A 63 1.12 2.72 6.53
N ARG A 64 -0.22 2.80 6.51
CA ARG A 64 -1.06 1.61 6.44
C ARG A 64 -0.86 0.81 5.15
N VAL A 65 -0.69 1.47 4.01
CA VAL A 65 -0.52 0.79 2.72
C VAL A 65 0.85 0.11 2.65
N VAL A 66 1.91 0.79 3.06
CA VAL A 66 3.28 0.25 3.11
C VAL A 66 3.35 -0.95 4.04
N TYR A 67 2.83 -0.84 5.27
CA TYR A 67 2.83 -1.92 6.24
C TYR A 67 2.13 -3.17 5.69
N LYS A 68 0.95 -2.99 5.09
CA LYS A 68 0.22 -4.10 4.46
C LYS A 68 0.98 -4.71 3.29
N ALA A 69 1.58 -3.90 2.43
CA ALA A 69 2.35 -4.38 1.29
C ALA A 69 3.55 -5.23 1.73
N ILE A 70 4.29 -4.78 2.75
CA ILE A 70 5.43 -5.53 3.32
C ILE A 70 4.94 -6.84 3.97
N LYS A 71 3.87 -6.78 4.77
CA LYS A 71 3.28 -7.98 5.40
C LYS A 71 2.87 -9.02 4.37
N SER A 72 2.17 -8.61 3.31
CA SER A 72 1.76 -9.50 2.22
C SER A 72 2.94 -10.08 1.43
N LYS A 73 4.05 -9.33 1.27
CA LYS A 73 5.28 -9.86 0.66
C LYS A 73 5.94 -10.93 1.54
N ASN A 74 5.93 -10.75 2.86
CA ASN A 74 6.55 -11.69 3.81
C ASN A 74 5.71 -12.96 4.02
N GLU A 75 4.38 -12.86 4.09
CA GLU A 75 3.48 -14.03 4.19
C GLU A 75 3.60 -14.98 2.96
N SER A 76 4.10 -14.47 1.83
CA SER A 76 4.41 -15.27 0.64
C SER A 76 5.76 -15.99 0.72
N LYS A 77 6.63 -15.62 1.66
CA LYS A 77 7.95 -16.26 1.91
C LYS A 77 7.92 -17.27 3.07
N ASP A 78 6.94 -17.22 3.97
CA ASP A 78 6.80 -18.12 5.12
C ASP A 78 6.09 -19.46 4.83
N LYS A 79 6.05 -19.91 3.56
CA LYS A 79 5.65 -21.30 3.18
C LYS A 79 6.84 -22.23 2.96
N SER A 80 7.98 -21.94 3.60
CA SER A 80 9.11 -22.86 3.71
C SER A 80 9.77 -22.70 5.08
N ASN A 81 9.14 -23.28 6.09
CA ASN A 81 9.83 -24.07 7.11
C ASN A 81 8.84 -25.09 7.69
#